data_AF-A0A6A4TJP1-F1
#
_entry.id   AF-A0A6A4TJP1-F1
#
_cell.length_a   1.000
_cell.length_b   1.000
_cell.length_c   1.000
_cell.angle_alpha   90.00
_cell.angle_beta   90.00
_cell.angle_gamma   90.00
#
_symmetry.space_group_name_H-M   'P 1'
#
loop_
_entity.id
_entity.type
_entity.pdbx_description
1 polymer ?
#
loop_
_entity_poly.entity_id
_entity_poly.type
_entity_poly.pdbx_seq_one_letter_code
_entity_poly.pdbx_strand_id
1 'polypeptide(L)'
;MYNKTAPQGNIMVKVCKCIGFAVKNRFRHRSSQYPKKEHWMDWAEDKYDKLLIAQVKMVLKVLFLYIPLPMFWALFDQQGVLIIQPDQMQTVNPILILILVPIVDSLIYPLISKCKLNFRFFNGFDSALNVTVGNQDYGETVPNNMSTYVDVPQGDAQFRIWNSAGQECVYSQKLGFGSSYTLIIPPTFTYDQNCSQSIRPVMNIGQNSFHMAWQIPQYFLITAGEVVFSVTGLEFSYSQAPSNMKSVLQAGWLLTVAVGNIIVLIVAEAATLSEQWAEYILFASLLVVVCFVFAFMAYFYTYIDPTKIEAEFAQKEPEEKGKTKSLEMVKKMDPVDRLDDDSSSSSSSDNEEKM
;
A
#
# COMPACT_ATOMS: atom_id res chain seq x y z
N MET A 1 3.74 -26.00 -31.15
CA MET A 1 4.79 -25.23 -31.87
C MET A 1 5.01 -23.93 -31.11
N TYR A 2 6.09 -23.82 -30.32
CA TYR A 2 6.34 -22.63 -29.50
C TYR A 2 7.09 -21.61 -30.38
N ASN A 3 6.40 -20.55 -30.80
CA ASN A 3 7.00 -19.54 -31.67
C ASN A 3 7.87 -18.62 -30.80
N LYS A 4 9.19 -18.71 -30.93
CA LYS A 4 10.13 -17.79 -30.26
C LYS A 4 10.08 -16.45 -30.99
N THR A 5 9.20 -15.56 -30.56
CA THR A 5 9.23 -14.14 -30.96
C THR A 5 10.48 -13.48 -30.39
N ALA A 6 11.20 -12.70 -31.20
CA ALA A 6 12.35 -11.91 -30.75
C ALA A 6 11.96 -11.04 -29.54
N PRO A 7 12.90 -10.76 -28.60
CA PRO A 7 12.60 -9.97 -27.41
C PRO A 7 12.07 -8.61 -27.83
N GLN A 8 10.78 -8.36 -27.60
CA GLN A 8 10.20 -7.03 -27.75
C GLN A 8 10.90 -6.13 -26.72
N GLY A 9 11.79 -5.26 -27.20
CA GLY A 9 12.55 -4.35 -26.32
C GLY A 9 11.65 -3.57 -25.35
N ASN A 10 12.21 -3.07 -24.25
CA ASN A 10 11.47 -2.56 -23.10
C ASN A 10 10.28 -1.64 -23.48
N ILE A 11 9.07 -2.19 -23.39
CA ILE A 11 7.83 -1.53 -23.78
C ILE A 11 7.61 -0.25 -22.98
N MET A 12 7.99 -0.25 -21.70
CA MET A 12 7.84 0.92 -20.82
C MET A 12 8.67 2.11 -21.32
N VAL A 13 9.90 1.86 -21.78
CA VAL A 13 10.75 2.91 -22.36
C VAL A 13 10.16 3.43 -23.68
N LYS A 14 9.57 2.55 -24.50
CA LYS A 14 8.87 2.97 -25.72
C LYS A 14 7.65 3.84 -25.41
N VAL A 15 6.85 3.46 -24.42
CA VAL A 15 5.69 4.24 -23.95
C VAL A 15 6.11 5.62 -23.46
N CYS A 16 7.12 5.70 -22.57
CA CYS A 16 7.62 7.00 -22.07
C CYS A 16 8.17 7.88 -23.20
N LYS A 17 8.93 7.33 -24.15
CA LYS A 17 9.43 8.08 -25.31
C LYS A 17 8.29 8.53 -26.24
N CYS A 18 7.27 7.70 -26.44
CA CYS A 18 6.09 8.03 -27.25
C CYS A 18 5.30 9.19 -26.62
N ILE A 19 5.01 9.11 -25.32
CA ILE A 19 4.34 10.19 -24.57
C ILE A 19 5.17 11.47 -24.62
N GLY A 20 6.48 11.38 -24.31
CA GLY A 20 7.37 12.54 -24.35
C GLY A 20 7.46 13.17 -25.74
N PHE A 21 7.48 12.37 -26.80
CA PHE A 21 7.45 12.85 -28.18
C PHE A 21 6.11 13.53 -28.49
N ALA A 22 4.97 12.93 -28.15
CA ALA A 22 3.65 13.52 -28.37
C ALA A 22 3.50 14.88 -27.67
N VAL A 23 3.94 14.97 -26.42
CA VAL A 23 3.90 16.22 -25.63
C VAL A 23 4.83 17.27 -26.27
N LYS A 24 6.07 16.91 -26.57
CA LYS A 24 7.03 17.83 -27.21
C LYS A 24 6.52 18.31 -28.57
N ASN A 25 5.93 17.42 -29.37
CA ASN A 25 5.43 17.73 -30.70
C ASN A 25 4.19 18.63 -30.63
N ARG A 26 3.31 18.41 -29.64
CA ARG A 26 2.17 19.29 -29.35
C ARG A 26 2.59 20.71 -28.96
N PHE A 27 3.62 20.85 -28.11
CA PHE A 27 4.13 22.18 -27.74
C PHE A 27 4.84 22.88 -28.90
N ARG A 28 5.53 22.13 -29.76
CA ARG A 28 6.28 22.69 -30.90
C ARG A 28 5.38 23.11 -32.08
N HIS A 29 4.25 22.44 -32.27
CA HIS A 29 3.28 22.71 -33.33
C HIS A 29 2.00 23.40 -32.82
N ARG A 30 2.10 24.14 -31.70
CA ARG A 30 0.98 24.89 -31.10
C ARG A 30 0.49 26.09 -31.93
N SER A 31 1.17 26.41 -33.03
CA SER A 31 0.81 27.49 -33.96
C SER A 31 -0.38 27.11 -34.85
N SER A 32 -1.19 28.10 -35.26
CA SER A 32 -2.44 27.96 -36.02
C SER A 32 -2.30 27.33 -37.43
N GLN A 33 -1.09 26.93 -37.82
CA GLN A 33 -0.74 26.46 -39.16
C GLN A 33 -0.92 24.94 -39.34
N TYR A 34 -1.22 24.20 -38.25
CA TYR A 34 -1.40 22.74 -38.29
C TYR A 34 -2.85 22.36 -37.93
N PRO A 35 -3.45 21.35 -38.61
CA PRO A 35 -4.80 20.91 -38.31
C PRO A 35 -4.89 20.35 -36.89
N LYS A 36 -5.93 20.73 -36.15
CA LYS A 36 -6.18 20.23 -34.79
C LYS A 36 -6.51 18.74 -34.84
N LYS A 37 -5.73 17.91 -34.13
CA LYS A 37 -6.00 16.48 -33.93
C LYS A 37 -7.04 16.29 -32.80
N GLU A 38 -7.85 15.23 -32.88
CA GLU A 38 -8.92 14.93 -31.90
C GLU A 38 -8.39 14.58 -30.50
N HIS A 39 -7.28 13.84 -30.41
CA HIS A 39 -6.62 13.53 -29.13
C HIS A 39 -5.16 14.01 -29.13
N TRP A 40 -4.68 14.48 -27.98
CA TRP A 40 -3.32 15.03 -27.83
C TRP A 40 -2.19 14.04 -28.16
N MET A 41 -2.50 12.74 -28.15
CA MET A 41 -1.54 11.69 -28.42
C MET A 41 -1.40 11.31 -29.90
N ASP A 42 -2.30 11.81 -30.76
CA ASP A 42 -2.22 11.61 -32.21
C ASP A 42 -1.08 12.42 -32.85
N TRP A 43 -0.46 13.32 -32.07
CA TRP A 43 0.79 13.99 -32.41
C TRP A 43 2.02 13.06 -32.46
N ALA A 44 1.86 11.79 -32.07
CA ALA A 44 2.89 10.76 -32.22
C ALA A 44 2.73 9.90 -33.49
N GLU A 45 1.66 10.10 -34.27
CA GLU A 45 1.34 9.30 -35.47
C GLU A 45 2.47 9.33 -36.53
N ASP A 46 3.25 10.42 -36.57
CA ASP A 46 4.37 10.58 -37.51
C ASP A 46 5.54 9.61 -37.26
N LYS A 47 5.64 9.04 -36.05
CA LYS A 47 6.80 8.26 -35.60
C LYS A 47 6.45 6.90 -35.00
N TYR A 48 5.23 6.71 -34.52
CA TYR A 48 4.81 5.52 -33.80
C TYR A 48 3.57 4.90 -34.42
N ASP A 49 3.49 3.56 -34.35
CA ASP A 49 2.37 2.80 -34.88
C ASP A 49 1.04 3.22 -34.23
N LYS A 50 -0.02 3.32 -35.04
CA LYS A 50 -1.37 3.70 -34.58
C LYS A 50 -1.89 2.77 -33.48
N LEU A 51 -1.55 1.49 -33.55
CA LEU A 51 -1.87 0.49 -32.53
C LEU A 51 -1.18 0.83 -31.19
N LEU A 52 0.11 1.21 -31.20
CA LEU A 52 0.83 1.59 -29.99
C LEU A 52 0.25 2.88 -29.38
N ILE A 53 -0.14 3.84 -30.22
CA ILE A 53 -0.81 5.06 -29.77
C ILE A 53 -2.18 4.73 -29.14
N ALA A 54 -2.99 3.87 -29.76
CA ALA A 54 -4.26 3.44 -29.17
C ALA A 54 -4.06 2.72 -27.82
N GLN A 55 -3.08 1.82 -27.73
CA GLN A 55 -2.75 1.11 -26.50
C GLN A 55 -2.28 2.05 -25.38
N VAL A 56 -1.44 3.03 -25.69
CA VAL A 56 -1.01 4.02 -24.68
C VAL A 56 -2.18 4.91 -24.26
N LYS A 57 -3.15 5.24 -25.13
CA LYS A 57 -4.37 5.97 -24.74
C LYS A 57 -5.21 5.18 -23.73
N MET A 58 -5.30 3.85 -23.91
CA MET A 58 -5.99 2.97 -22.95
C MET A 58 -5.29 2.98 -21.60
N VAL A 59 -3.98 2.78 -21.58
CA VAL A 59 -3.17 2.79 -20.35
C VAL A 59 -3.30 4.13 -19.62
N LEU A 60 -3.25 5.26 -20.34
CA LEU A 60 -3.40 6.59 -19.74
C LEU A 60 -4.78 6.82 -19.12
N LYS A 61 -5.86 6.26 -19.69
CA LYS A 61 -7.19 6.32 -19.08
C LYS A 61 -7.24 5.57 -17.75
N VAL A 62 -6.62 4.40 -17.66
CA VAL A 62 -6.53 3.64 -16.40
C VAL A 62 -5.65 4.37 -15.39
N LEU A 63 -4.48 4.87 -15.81
CA LEU A 63 -3.60 5.68 -14.96
C LEU A 63 -4.26 6.98 -14.47
N PHE A 64 -5.22 7.53 -15.23
CA PHE A 64 -6.00 8.67 -14.76
C PHE A 64 -6.91 8.28 -13.59
N LEU A 65 -7.53 7.09 -13.63
CA LEU A 65 -8.31 6.55 -12.51
C LEU A 65 -7.44 6.33 -11.25
N TYR A 66 -6.12 6.24 -11.42
CA TYR A 66 -5.18 6.05 -10.31
C TYR A 66 -4.86 7.32 -9.52
N ILE A 67 -5.22 8.50 -10.01
CA ILE A 67 -4.88 9.78 -9.36
C ILE A 67 -5.35 9.87 -7.88
N PRO A 68 -6.53 9.35 -7.49
CA PRO A 68 -6.96 9.36 -6.10
C PRO A 68 -6.32 8.27 -5.21
N LEU A 69 -5.73 7.22 -5.80
CA LEU A 69 -5.16 6.06 -5.07
C LEU A 69 -4.05 6.43 -4.07
N PRO A 70 -3.11 7.35 -4.35
CA PRO A 70 -2.06 7.70 -3.39
C PRO A 70 -2.60 8.18 -2.04
N MET A 71 -3.74 8.89 -2.03
CA MET A 71 -4.35 9.32 -0.77
C MET A 71 -4.94 8.15 0.02
N PHE A 72 -5.53 7.16 -0.66
CA PHE A 72 -5.97 5.92 0.00
C PHE A 72 -4.79 5.20 0.66
N TRP A 73 -3.67 5.05 -0.05
CA TRP A 73 -2.47 4.39 0.49
C TRP A 73 -1.85 5.17 1.65
N ALA A 74 -1.81 6.51 1.56
CA ALA A 74 -1.31 7.33 2.65
C ALA A 74 -2.12 7.13 3.94
N LEU A 75 -3.43 6.99 3.82
CA LEU A 75 -4.33 6.75 4.95
C LEU A 75 -4.20 5.32 5.50
N PHE A 76 -4.04 4.35 4.62
CA PHE A 76 -3.89 2.94 4.99
C PHE A 76 -2.58 2.67 5.73
N ASP A 77 -1.47 3.23 5.25
CA ASP A 77 -0.12 3.00 5.80
C ASP A 77 0.13 3.75 7.13
N GLN A 78 -0.81 4.55 7.62
CA GLN A 78 -0.67 5.29 8.89
C GLN A 78 -0.78 4.39 10.16
N GLN A 79 -1.01 3.08 10.01
CA GLN A 79 -1.37 2.20 11.13
C GLN A 79 -0.18 1.58 11.90
N GLY A 80 1.04 2.05 11.69
CA GLY A 80 2.24 1.51 12.35
C GLY A 80 2.91 2.50 13.30
N VAL A 81 2.55 2.51 14.59
CA VAL A 81 3.42 3.08 15.65
C VAL A 81 4.65 2.17 15.92
N LEU A 82 4.76 1.02 15.24
CA LEU A 82 5.90 0.11 15.32
C LEU A 82 6.63 0.00 13.98
N ILE A 83 7.95 0.10 14.07
CA ILE A 83 8.95 0.23 13.00
C ILE A 83 8.99 -1.04 12.13
N ILE A 84 8.02 -1.21 11.23
CA ILE A 84 8.05 -2.24 10.18
C ILE A 84 7.74 -1.57 8.83
N GLN A 85 8.51 -1.92 7.81
CA GLN A 85 8.40 -1.42 6.44
C GLN A 85 7.01 -1.79 5.83
N PRO A 86 6.28 -0.84 5.21
CA PRO A 86 4.91 -1.06 4.71
C PRO A 86 4.76 -2.20 3.71
N ASP A 87 5.80 -2.43 2.89
CA ASP A 87 5.89 -3.46 1.86
C ASP A 87 6.01 -4.88 2.42
N GLN A 88 6.55 -5.05 3.64
CA GLN A 88 6.63 -6.33 4.33
C GLN A 88 5.29 -6.70 5.00
N MET A 89 4.44 -5.73 5.34
CA MET A 89 3.17 -5.97 6.04
C MET A 89 2.09 -6.59 5.13
N GLN A 90 2.07 -6.26 3.83
CA GLN A 90 1.05 -6.78 2.89
C GLN A 90 1.17 -8.28 2.60
N THR A 91 2.39 -8.83 2.62
CA THR A 91 2.60 -10.28 2.42
C THR A 91 2.44 -11.06 3.72
N VAL A 92 2.76 -10.41 4.85
CA VAL A 92 2.75 -11.04 6.16
C VAL A 92 1.33 -11.09 6.74
N ASN A 93 0.44 -10.13 6.45
CA ASN A 93 -0.91 -10.05 7.03
C ASN A 93 -1.74 -11.37 6.95
N PRO A 94 -1.90 -12.04 5.80
CA PRO A 94 -2.70 -13.26 5.71
C PRO A 94 -2.05 -14.45 6.43
N ILE A 95 -0.71 -14.54 6.37
CA ILE A 95 0.08 -15.60 7.02
C ILE A 95 0.07 -15.39 8.54
N LEU A 96 0.18 -14.13 8.98
CA LEU A 96 0.10 -13.73 10.37
C LEU A 96 -1.28 -14.08 10.92
N ILE A 97 -2.38 -13.81 10.23
CA ILE A 97 -3.73 -14.16 10.73
C ILE A 97 -3.89 -15.68 10.85
N LEU A 98 -3.47 -16.46 9.85
CA LEU A 98 -3.58 -17.94 9.87
C LEU A 98 -2.72 -18.60 10.97
N ILE A 99 -1.60 -17.98 11.36
CA ILE A 99 -0.72 -18.47 12.42
C ILE A 99 -1.13 -17.91 13.79
N LEU A 100 -1.47 -16.63 13.85
CA LEU A 100 -1.76 -15.89 15.08
C LEU A 100 -3.12 -16.26 15.64
N VAL A 101 -4.15 -16.57 14.83
CA VAL A 101 -5.46 -17.01 15.34
C VAL A 101 -5.35 -18.29 16.20
N PRO A 102 -4.76 -19.41 15.72
CA PRO A 102 -4.61 -20.61 16.53
C PRO A 102 -3.58 -20.46 17.67
N ILE A 103 -2.53 -19.62 17.51
CA ILE A 103 -1.60 -19.31 18.61
C ILE A 103 -2.31 -18.48 19.68
N VAL A 104 -3.17 -17.55 19.29
CA VAL A 104 -3.93 -16.74 20.23
C VAL A 104 -4.95 -17.60 20.98
N ASP A 105 -5.71 -18.44 20.28
CA ASP A 105 -6.70 -19.37 20.86
C ASP A 105 -6.10 -20.49 21.72
N SER A 106 -5.04 -21.16 21.26
CA SER A 106 -4.49 -22.32 21.96
C SER A 106 -3.29 -22.03 22.87
N LEU A 107 -2.64 -20.87 22.71
CA LEU A 107 -1.45 -20.53 23.49
C LEU A 107 -1.63 -19.24 24.30
N ILE A 108 -2.02 -18.13 23.67
CA ILE A 108 -2.05 -16.82 24.33
C ILE A 108 -3.26 -16.69 25.27
N TYR A 109 -4.47 -17.11 24.91
CA TYR A 109 -5.61 -17.11 25.82
C TYR A 109 -5.40 -17.99 27.08
N PRO A 110 -4.84 -19.21 26.98
CA PRO A 110 -4.48 -19.98 28.18
C PRO A 110 -3.25 -19.44 28.94
N LEU A 111 -2.37 -18.66 28.30
CA LEU A 111 -1.28 -17.92 28.97
C LEU A 111 -1.79 -16.62 29.63
N ILE A 112 -2.78 -15.95 29.05
CA ILE A 112 -3.47 -14.77 29.61
C ILE A 112 -4.40 -15.18 30.75
N SER A 113 -5.03 -16.35 30.70
CA SER A 113 -5.73 -16.91 31.86
C SER A 113 -4.75 -17.30 32.99
N LYS A 114 -3.45 -17.34 32.71
CA LYS A 114 -2.36 -17.47 33.68
C LYS A 114 -1.66 -16.15 34.01
N CYS A 115 -2.07 -15.01 33.43
CA CYS A 115 -1.55 -13.67 33.77
C CYS A 115 -1.98 -13.29 35.18
N LYS A 116 -1.21 -13.81 36.12
CA LYS A 116 -1.10 -13.30 37.47
C LYS A 116 -0.21 -12.06 37.44
N LEU A 117 -0.40 -11.21 38.44
CA LEU A 117 0.28 -9.94 38.55
C LEU A 117 1.64 -10.18 39.21
N ASN A 118 2.72 -9.69 38.61
CA ASN A 118 4.07 -9.89 39.14
C ASN A 118 4.39 -8.83 40.20
N PHE A 119 4.46 -9.26 41.45
CA PHE A 119 4.82 -8.44 42.61
C PHE A 119 6.20 -8.80 43.13
N ARG A 120 6.96 -7.79 43.54
CA ARG A 120 8.27 -7.93 44.16
C ARG A 120 8.36 -7.08 45.42
N PHE A 121 9.11 -7.55 46.39
CA PHE A 121 9.44 -6.82 47.62
C PHE A 121 10.90 -6.41 47.63
N PHE A 122 11.18 -5.24 48.18
CA PHE A 122 12.53 -4.82 48.57
C PHE A 122 12.57 -4.65 50.09
N ASN A 123 13.40 -5.46 50.74
CA ASN A 123 13.59 -5.37 52.18
C ASN A 123 14.72 -4.38 52.49
N GLY A 124 14.38 -3.16 52.92
CA GLY A 124 15.34 -2.18 53.44
C GLY A 124 15.46 -2.19 54.97
N PHE A 125 14.82 -3.13 55.66
CA PHE A 125 14.86 -3.27 57.12
C PHE A 125 16.13 -4.03 57.56
N ASP A 126 16.60 -3.76 58.78
CA ASP A 126 17.87 -4.31 59.30
C ASP A 126 17.83 -5.81 59.66
N SER A 127 16.68 -6.48 59.50
CA SER A 127 16.54 -7.91 59.73
C SER A 127 15.74 -8.60 58.61
N ALA A 128 15.89 -9.92 58.52
CA ALA A 128 15.21 -10.71 57.51
C ALA A 128 13.69 -10.71 57.76
N LEU A 129 12.92 -10.59 56.67
CA LEU A 129 11.47 -10.49 56.71
C LEU A 129 10.84 -11.59 55.85
N ASN A 130 9.82 -12.25 56.38
CA ASN A 130 9.00 -13.18 55.62
C ASN A 130 7.74 -12.47 55.17
N VAL A 131 7.37 -12.68 53.90
CA VAL A 131 6.21 -12.02 53.29
C VAL A 131 5.32 -13.07 52.62
N THR A 132 4.03 -13.06 52.94
CA THR A 132 3.04 -13.90 52.25
C THR A 132 1.88 -13.10 51.71
N VAL A 133 1.27 -13.64 50.65
CA VAL A 133 0.07 -13.11 49.99
C VAL A 133 -0.89 -14.26 49.75
N GLY A 134 -1.98 -14.27 50.53
CA GLY A 134 -2.92 -15.39 50.50
C GLY A 134 -2.22 -16.72 50.80
N ASN A 135 -2.14 -17.61 49.80
CA ASN A 135 -1.49 -18.93 49.90
C ASN A 135 -0.08 -18.98 49.29
N GLN A 136 0.47 -17.85 48.83
CA GLN A 136 1.80 -17.80 48.21
C GLN A 136 2.78 -17.11 49.16
N ASP A 137 3.98 -17.69 49.28
CA ASP A 137 5.08 -17.19 50.11
C ASP A 137 6.21 -16.67 49.24
N TYR A 138 6.75 -15.51 49.62
CA TYR A 138 7.91 -14.88 48.98
C TYR A 138 9.23 -15.40 49.58
N GLY A 139 9.17 -16.18 50.66
CA GLY A 139 10.32 -16.68 51.39
C GLY A 139 10.96 -15.61 52.28
N GLU A 140 12.09 -15.98 52.89
CA GLU A 140 12.86 -15.08 53.75
C GLU A 140 13.63 -14.06 52.89
N THR A 141 13.22 -12.79 52.97
CA THR A 141 13.87 -11.68 52.28
C THR A 141 14.98 -11.11 53.13
N VAL A 142 16.23 -11.26 52.68
CA VAL A 142 17.41 -10.74 53.39
C VAL A 142 17.48 -9.20 53.32
N PRO A 143 18.07 -8.52 54.32
CA PRO A 143 18.25 -7.07 54.32
C PRO A 143 18.96 -6.56 53.06
N ASN A 144 18.50 -5.40 52.57
CA ASN A 144 18.97 -4.71 51.37
C ASN A 144 18.88 -5.52 50.06
N ASN A 145 17.97 -6.49 49.98
CA ASN A 145 17.78 -7.32 48.80
C ASN A 145 16.31 -7.40 48.37
N MET A 146 16.10 -7.83 47.12
CA MET A 146 14.77 -7.99 46.53
C MET A 146 14.30 -9.45 46.56
N SER A 147 13.00 -9.64 46.79
CA SER A 147 12.34 -10.94 46.62
C SER A 147 12.25 -11.35 45.15
N THR A 148 11.89 -12.60 44.91
CA THR A 148 11.43 -13.05 43.59
C THR A 148 10.09 -12.41 43.24
N TYR A 149 9.77 -12.42 41.94
CA TYR A 149 8.42 -12.06 41.50
C TYR A 149 7.46 -13.19 41.87
N VAL A 150 6.35 -12.81 42.51
CA VAL A 150 5.27 -13.72 42.87
C VAL A 150 3.97 -13.15 42.34
N ASP A 151 3.06 -14.07 42.10
CA ASP A 151 2.09 -14.00 41.03
C ASP A 151 0.70 -13.89 41.71
N VAL A 152 0.22 -12.65 41.86
CA VAL A 152 -0.93 -12.32 42.73
C VAL A 152 -2.21 -12.14 41.91
N PRO A 153 -3.37 -12.67 42.36
CA PRO A 153 -4.65 -12.44 41.69
C PRO A 153 -5.09 -10.95 41.76
N GLN A 154 -5.90 -10.53 40.79
CA GLN A 154 -6.50 -9.19 40.75
C GLN A 154 -7.46 -8.95 41.93
N GLY A 155 -7.59 -7.69 42.35
CA GLY A 155 -8.47 -7.28 43.45
C GLY A 155 -7.71 -6.73 44.65
N ASP A 156 -8.31 -6.81 45.84
CA ASP A 156 -7.68 -6.34 47.08
C ASP A 156 -6.75 -7.43 47.62
N ALA A 157 -5.44 -7.22 47.47
CA ALA A 157 -4.43 -8.13 47.99
C ALA A 157 -3.95 -7.67 49.37
N GLN A 158 -3.92 -8.61 50.31
CA GLN A 158 -3.36 -8.43 51.65
C GLN A 158 -2.00 -9.13 51.74
N PHE A 159 -0.98 -8.35 52.03
CA PHE A 159 0.40 -8.76 52.22
C PHE A 159 0.68 -8.82 53.73
N ARG A 160 1.02 -10.00 54.23
CA ARG A 160 1.43 -10.21 55.63
C ARG A 160 2.94 -10.25 55.69
N ILE A 161 3.52 -9.40 56.52
CA ILE A 161 4.97 -9.26 56.71
C ILE A 161 5.27 -9.58 58.17
N TRP A 162 6.17 -10.52 58.44
CA TRP A 162 6.57 -10.83 59.81
C TRP A 162 8.07 -11.09 59.94
N ASN A 163 8.54 -10.95 61.18
CA ASN A 163 9.90 -11.25 61.59
C ASN A 163 9.98 -12.58 62.37
N SER A 164 11.18 -13.14 62.50
CA SER A 164 11.50 -14.29 63.35
C SER A 164 11.16 -14.08 64.84
N ALA A 165 10.94 -12.82 65.26
CA ALA A 165 10.47 -12.44 66.60
C ALA A 165 8.94 -12.53 66.78
N GLY A 166 8.18 -12.91 65.75
CA GLY A 166 6.72 -13.08 65.82
C GLY A 166 5.89 -11.79 65.71
N GLN A 167 6.51 -10.66 65.34
CA GLN A 167 5.81 -9.41 65.04
C GLN A 167 5.26 -9.46 63.61
N GLU A 168 3.99 -9.10 63.40
CA GLU A 168 3.30 -9.13 62.10
C GLU A 168 2.76 -7.74 61.73
N CYS A 169 2.86 -7.39 60.45
CA CYS A 169 2.25 -6.22 59.83
C CYS A 169 1.42 -6.64 58.61
N VAL A 170 0.23 -6.06 58.45
CA VAL A 170 -0.66 -6.33 57.32
C VAL A 170 -0.78 -5.08 56.45
N TYR A 171 -0.39 -5.22 55.18
CA TYR A 171 -0.50 -4.18 54.16
C TYR A 171 -1.54 -4.58 53.10
N SER A 172 -2.46 -3.68 52.75
CA SER A 172 -3.49 -3.96 51.75
C SER A 172 -3.34 -3.02 50.56
N GLN A 173 -3.32 -3.56 49.35
CA GLN A 173 -3.26 -2.78 48.12
C GLN A 173 -4.29 -3.31 47.12
N LYS A 174 -5.03 -2.39 46.51
CA LYS A 174 -5.90 -2.72 45.38
C LYS A 174 -5.04 -2.86 44.12
N LEU A 175 -5.17 -4.00 43.44
CA LEU A 175 -4.36 -4.37 42.30
C LEU A 175 -5.20 -4.35 41.01
N GLY A 176 -4.70 -3.65 39.99
CA GLY A 176 -5.30 -3.57 38.66
C GLY A 176 -4.79 -4.67 37.72
N PHE A 177 -5.55 -4.98 36.68
CA PHE A 177 -5.18 -5.98 35.68
C PHE A 177 -3.87 -5.60 34.96
N GLY A 178 -2.93 -6.56 34.82
CA GLY A 178 -1.64 -6.37 34.14
C GLY A 178 -0.63 -5.46 34.83
N SER A 179 -0.95 -4.91 36.00
CA SER A 179 -0.05 -4.05 36.77
C SER A 179 1.08 -4.83 37.48
N SER A 180 2.23 -4.20 37.65
CA SER A 180 3.35 -4.73 38.45
C SER A 180 3.81 -3.69 39.44
N TYR A 181 4.02 -4.10 40.70
CA TYR A 181 4.48 -3.23 41.77
C TYR A 181 5.71 -3.81 42.47
N THR A 182 6.59 -2.91 42.89
CA THR A 182 7.67 -3.16 43.85
C THR A 182 7.28 -2.52 45.18
N LEU A 183 7.11 -3.33 46.23
CA LEU A 183 6.84 -2.85 47.58
C LEU A 183 8.16 -2.61 48.31
N ILE A 184 8.42 -1.36 48.68
CA ILE A 184 9.65 -0.95 49.36
C ILE A 184 9.37 -0.83 50.86
N ILE A 185 10.09 -1.61 51.65
CA ILE A 185 10.09 -1.51 53.11
C ILE A 185 11.32 -0.65 53.49
N PRO A 186 11.13 0.56 54.04
CA PRO A 186 12.25 1.41 54.42
C PRO A 186 12.96 0.92 55.69
N PRO A 187 14.20 1.35 55.95
CA PRO A 187 14.93 1.01 57.20
C PRO A 187 14.25 1.58 58.45
N THR A 188 13.43 2.62 58.31
CA THR A 188 12.64 3.23 59.40
C THR A 188 11.35 2.47 59.70
N PHE A 189 11.16 1.27 59.15
CA PHE A 189 9.96 0.47 59.33
C PHE A 189 9.82 -0.01 60.78
N THR A 190 8.60 0.11 61.34
CA THR A 190 8.27 -0.35 62.69
C THR A 190 6.98 -1.16 62.69
N TYR A 191 6.90 -2.18 63.55
CA TYR A 191 5.69 -2.99 63.77
C TYR A 191 4.68 -2.27 64.70
N ASP A 192 4.27 -1.07 64.34
CA ASP A 192 3.25 -0.29 65.06
C ASP A 192 1.85 -0.46 64.44
N GLN A 193 0.82 0.14 65.05
CA GLN A 193 -0.55 0.09 64.52
C GLN A 193 -0.69 0.73 63.12
N ASN A 194 0.28 1.55 62.69
CA ASN A 194 0.28 2.24 61.39
C ASN A 194 1.39 1.74 60.44
N CYS A 195 1.88 0.51 60.63
CA CYS A 195 2.98 -0.05 59.85
C CYS A 195 2.73 -0.05 58.32
N SER A 196 1.47 -0.06 57.91
CA SER A 196 1.05 0.02 56.50
C SER A 196 1.43 1.33 55.81
N GLN A 197 1.58 2.43 56.55
CA GLN A 197 1.93 3.75 56.00
C GLN A 197 3.43 3.88 55.68
N SER A 198 4.26 3.09 56.35
CA SER A 198 5.72 3.08 56.11
C SER A 198 6.08 2.36 54.80
N ILE A 199 5.25 1.44 54.33
CA ILE A 199 5.48 0.66 53.12
C ILE A 199 5.13 1.50 51.91
N ARG A 200 6.09 1.61 50.97
CA ARG A 200 5.92 2.43 49.76
C ARG A 200 5.73 1.54 48.53
N PRO A 201 4.53 1.50 47.92
CA PRO A 201 4.34 0.83 46.64
C PRO A 201 4.91 1.69 45.51
N VAL A 202 5.82 1.12 44.72
CA VAL A 202 6.29 1.70 43.46
C VAL A 202 5.65 0.91 42.32
N MET A 203 4.88 1.60 41.48
CA MET A 203 4.26 0.99 40.30
C MET A 203 5.30 0.93 39.16
N ASN A 204 5.68 -0.28 38.76
CA ASN A 204 6.61 -0.49 37.66
C ASN A 204 5.87 -0.48 36.31
N ILE A 205 4.68 -1.08 36.27
CA ILE A 205 3.85 -1.19 35.07
C ILE A 205 2.43 -0.80 35.45
N GLY A 206 1.86 0.15 34.71
CA GLY A 206 0.50 0.64 34.91
C GLY A 206 -0.55 -0.42 34.63
N GLN A 207 -1.74 -0.24 35.21
CA GLN A 207 -2.90 -1.09 34.92
C GLN A 207 -3.28 -1.01 33.43
N ASN A 208 -3.52 -2.15 32.81
CA ASN A 208 -4.03 -2.22 31.44
C ASN A 208 -5.53 -1.89 31.46
N SER A 209 -5.90 -0.80 30.81
CA SER A 209 -7.29 -0.34 30.71
C SER A 209 -8.08 -0.99 29.58
N PHE A 210 -7.41 -1.62 28.61
CA PHE A 210 -8.05 -2.25 27.44
C PHE A 210 -7.47 -3.62 27.13
N HIS A 211 -8.35 -4.56 26.79
CA HIS A 211 -7.96 -5.89 26.37
C HIS A 211 -7.35 -5.82 24.96
N MET A 212 -6.19 -6.45 24.74
CA MET A 212 -5.49 -6.42 23.44
C MET A 212 -6.35 -6.97 22.28
N ALA A 213 -7.33 -7.84 22.59
CA ALA A 213 -8.30 -8.35 21.62
C ALA A 213 -9.15 -7.25 20.94
N TRP A 214 -9.22 -6.03 21.50
CA TRP A 214 -9.88 -4.89 20.83
C TRP A 214 -9.19 -4.44 19.54
N GLN A 215 -7.96 -4.89 19.29
CA GLN A 215 -7.29 -4.68 18.00
C GLN A 215 -7.84 -5.61 16.90
N ILE A 216 -8.46 -6.74 17.24
CA ILE A 216 -8.92 -7.74 16.27
C ILE A 216 -9.97 -7.16 15.30
N PRO A 217 -11.04 -6.47 15.76
CA PRO A 217 -12.02 -5.89 14.85
C PRO A 217 -11.42 -4.85 13.91
N GLN A 218 -10.46 -4.06 14.40
CA GLN A 218 -9.75 -3.06 13.61
C GLN A 218 -8.96 -3.74 12.48
N TYR A 219 -8.07 -4.67 12.81
CA TYR A 219 -7.28 -5.40 11.80
C TYR A 219 -8.18 -6.11 10.78
N PHE A 220 -9.24 -6.75 11.23
CA PHE A 220 -10.19 -7.43 10.33
C PHE A 220 -10.82 -6.47 9.31
N LEU A 221 -11.36 -5.33 9.76
CA LEU A 221 -12.03 -4.37 8.88
C LEU A 221 -11.06 -3.73 7.87
N ILE A 222 -9.84 -3.43 8.30
CA ILE A 222 -8.80 -2.84 7.43
C ILE A 222 -8.34 -3.84 6.38
N THR A 223 -8.05 -5.09 6.77
CA THR A 223 -7.67 -6.14 5.81
C THR A 223 -8.81 -6.46 4.85
N ALA A 224 -10.06 -6.51 5.32
CA ALA A 224 -11.22 -6.70 4.44
C ALA A 224 -11.33 -5.56 3.42
N GLY A 225 -11.14 -4.31 3.85
CA GLY A 225 -11.12 -3.14 2.96
C GLY A 225 -10.00 -3.22 1.93
N GLU A 226 -8.79 -3.61 2.33
CA GLU A 226 -7.65 -3.81 1.42
C GLU A 226 -7.95 -4.86 0.36
N VAL A 227 -8.47 -6.02 0.75
CA VAL A 227 -8.77 -7.10 -0.21
C VAL A 227 -9.82 -6.64 -1.21
N VAL A 228 -10.91 -6.02 -0.74
CA VAL A 228 -11.98 -5.55 -1.62
C VAL A 228 -11.48 -4.45 -2.55
N PHE A 229 -10.60 -3.57 -2.11
CA PHE A 229 -10.11 -2.46 -2.93
C PHE A 229 -8.94 -2.83 -3.85
N SER A 230 -7.88 -3.41 -3.29
CA SER A 230 -6.62 -3.67 -3.99
C SER A 230 -6.74 -4.81 -4.99
N VAL A 231 -7.41 -5.92 -4.62
CA VAL A 231 -7.56 -7.07 -5.52
C VAL A 231 -8.44 -6.70 -6.71
N THR A 232 -9.59 -6.06 -6.46
CA THR A 232 -10.50 -5.65 -7.53
C THR A 232 -9.90 -4.54 -8.41
N GLY A 233 -9.20 -3.57 -7.80
CA GLY A 233 -8.52 -2.50 -8.53
C GLY A 233 -7.43 -3.03 -9.47
N LEU A 234 -6.64 -3.99 -9.01
CA LEU A 234 -5.65 -4.66 -9.85
C LEU A 234 -6.31 -5.49 -10.95
N GLU A 235 -7.32 -6.31 -10.62
CA GLU A 235 -8.06 -7.12 -11.61
C GLU A 235 -8.67 -6.25 -12.72
N PHE A 236 -9.34 -5.16 -12.34
CA PHE A 236 -9.85 -4.16 -13.27
C PHE A 236 -8.75 -3.62 -14.17
N SER A 237 -7.62 -3.23 -13.59
CA SER A 237 -6.50 -2.64 -14.33
C SER A 237 -5.87 -3.64 -15.29
N TYR A 238 -5.77 -4.92 -14.91
CA TYR A 238 -5.33 -6.00 -15.80
C TYR A 238 -6.32 -6.31 -16.92
N SER A 239 -7.63 -6.18 -16.68
CA SER A 239 -8.68 -6.39 -17.67
C SER A 239 -8.73 -5.27 -18.73
N GLN A 240 -8.38 -4.05 -18.33
CA GLN A 240 -8.32 -2.86 -19.20
C GLN A 240 -6.96 -2.71 -19.89
N ALA A 241 -5.96 -3.50 -19.50
CA ALA A 241 -4.62 -3.44 -20.06
C ALA A 241 -4.55 -4.13 -21.43
N PRO A 242 -3.93 -3.51 -22.44
CA PRO A 242 -3.53 -4.23 -23.64
C PRO A 242 -2.46 -5.28 -23.32
N SER A 243 -2.40 -6.32 -24.15
CA SER A 243 -1.63 -7.54 -23.87
C SER A 243 -0.13 -7.27 -23.62
N ASN A 244 0.41 -6.24 -24.27
CA ASN A 244 1.81 -5.82 -24.19
C ASN A 244 2.11 -4.73 -23.13
N MET A 245 1.11 -4.15 -22.45
CA MET A 245 1.34 -3.03 -21.50
C MET A 245 0.89 -3.31 -20.05
N LYS A 246 0.53 -4.55 -19.72
CA LYS A 246 0.20 -4.96 -18.34
C LYS A 246 1.27 -4.56 -17.32
N SER A 247 2.55 -4.68 -17.69
CA SER A 247 3.68 -4.28 -16.83
C SER A 247 3.73 -2.78 -16.55
N VAL A 248 3.29 -1.93 -17.50
CA VAL A 248 3.26 -0.47 -17.34
C VAL A 248 2.18 -0.07 -16.33
N LEU A 249 1.01 -0.73 -16.36
CA LEU A 249 -0.05 -0.48 -15.39
C LEU A 249 0.32 -0.97 -13.99
N GLN A 250 1.00 -2.12 -13.89
CA GLN A 250 1.52 -2.60 -12.61
C GLN A 250 2.54 -1.62 -12.02
N ALA A 251 3.46 -1.10 -12.85
CA ALA A 251 4.40 -0.08 -12.41
C ALA A 251 3.70 1.21 -11.98
N GLY A 252 2.64 1.62 -12.69
CA GLY A 252 1.80 2.74 -12.32
C GLY A 252 1.07 2.53 -10.99
N TRP A 253 0.60 1.31 -10.70
CA TRP A 253 -0.02 0.96 -9.43
C TRP A 253 0.97 1.10 -8.28
N LEU A 254 2.14 0.48 -8.39
CA LEU A 254 3.20 0.59 -7.37
C LEU A 254 3.67 2.04 -7.17
N LEU A 255 3.66 2.84 -8.23
CA LEU A 255 3.96 4.27 -8.11
C LEU A 255 2.94 4.99 -7.21
N THR A 256 1.66 4.62 -7.25
CA THR A 256 0.65 5.22 -6.34
C THR A 256 0.92 4.89 -4.88
N VAL A 257 1.34 3.66 -4.59
CA VAL A 257 1.74 3.22 -3.25
C VAL A 257 2.96 4.03 -2.78
N ALA A 258 3.96 4.20 -3.64
CA ALA A 258 5.15 4.99 -3.31
C ALA A 258 4.81 6.47 -3.03
N VAL A 259 3.94 7.08 -3.85
CA VAL A 259 3.49 8.47 -3.61
C VAL A 259 2.68 8.56 -2.31
N GLY A 260 1.82 7.58 -2.02
CA GLY A 260 1.08 7.51 -0.76
C GLY A 260 2.02 7.50 0.46
N ASN A 261 3.04 6.65 0.42
CA ASN A 261 4.07 6.59 1.47
C ASN A 261 4.82 7.93 1.65
N ILE A 262 5.14 8.64 0.56
CA ILE A 262 5.75 9.97 0.64
C ILE A 262 4.81 10.98 1.31
N ILE A 263 3.51 10.93 1.01
CA ILE A 263 2.52 11.81 1.64
C ILE A 263 2.48 11.58 3.14
N VAL A 264 2.53 10.33 3.61
CA VAL A 264 2.59 10.01 5.05
C VAL A 264 3.79 10.65 5.72
N LEU A 265 4.99 10.51 5.13
CA LEU A 265 6.20 11.10 5.69
C LEU A 265 6.10 12.62 5.82
N ILE A 266 5.57 13.29 4.78
CA ILE A 266 5.40 14.75 4.79
C ILE A 266 4.40 15.16 5.88
N VAL A 267 3.27 14.46 5.99
CA VAL A 267 2.25 14.81 6.99
C VAL A 267 2.75 14.53 8.40
N ALA A 268 3.48 13.44 8.63
CA ALA A 268 4.05 13.11 9.93
C ALA A 268 5.07 14.17 10.43
N GLU A 269 5.84 14.77 9.53
CA GLU A 269 6.78 15.85 9.89
C GLU A 269 6.12 17.25 9.94
N ALA A 270 5.12 17.50 9.09
CA ALA A 270 4.52 18.83 8.93
C ALA A 270 3.32 19.07 9.86
N ALA A 271 2.51 18.05 10.14
CA ALA A 271 1.35 18.15 11.01
C ALA A 271 1.81 17.99 12.46
N THR A 272 2.25 19.10 13.05
CA THR A 272 2.44 19.24 14.50
C THR A 272 1.08 19.31 15.21
N LEU A 273 0.20 18.33 14.95
CA LEU A 273 -1.06 18.23 15.65
C LEU A 273 -0.77 17.70 17.06
N SER A 274 -1.12 18.49 18.07
CA SER A 274 -0.85 18.16 19.48
C SER A 274 -1.65 16.96 19.99
N GLU A 275 -2.68 16.55 19.25
CA GLU A 275 -3.67 15.56 19.66
C GLU A 275 -3.88 14.48 18.57
N GLN A 276 -3.52 13.22 18.89
CA GLN A 276 -3.57 12.09 17.95
C GLN A 276 -4.99 11.77 17.43
N TRP A 277 -6.03 12.03 18.22
CA TRP A 277 -7.41 11.77 17.79
C TRP A 277 -7.88 12.73 16.68
N ALA A 278 -7.35 13.96 16.67
CA ALA A 278 -7.68 14.96 15.66
C ALA A 278 -7.09 14.59 14.30
N GLU A 279 -5.90 13.97 14.29
CA GLU A 279 -5.31 13.38 13.09
C GLU A 279 -6.25 12.33 12.48
N TYR A 280 -6.71 11.36 13.28
CA TYR A 280 -7.58 10.30 12.78
C TYR A 280 -8.90 10.82 12.18
N ILE A 281 -9.50 11.86 12.76
CA ILE A 281 -10.72 12.47 12.22
C ILE A 281 -10.44 13.21 10.90
N LEU A 282 -9.34 13.95 10.82
CA LEU A 282 -8.92 14.63 9.60
C LEU A 282 -8.78 13.60 8.47
N PHE A 283 -8.07 12.52 8.73
CA PHE A 283 -7.84 11.46 7.77
C PHE A 283 -9.12 10.71 7.38
N ALA A 284 -10.01 10.41 8.33
CA ALA A 284 -11.33 9.84 8.03
C ALA A 284 -12.16 10.75 7.11
N SER A 285 -12.16 12.06 7.36
CA SER A 285 -12.88 13.03 6.52
C SER A 285 -12.30 13.11 5.11
N LEU A 286 -10.97 13.03 4.99
CA LEU A 286 -10.28 13.08 3.71
C LEU A 286 -10.51 11.79 2.90
N LEU A 287 -10.57 10.62 3.56
CA LEU A 287 -10.96 9.35 2.92
C LEU A 287 -12.33 9.46 2.25
N VAL A 288 -13.31 10.03 2.96
CA VAL A 288 -14.67 10.21 2.44
C VAL A 288 -14.66 11.08 1.18
N VAL A 289 -13.89 12.18 1.19
CA VAL A 289 -13.72 13.04 0.00
C VAL A 289 -13.09 12.26 -1.15
N VAL A 290 -12.03 11.48 -0.89
CA VAL A 290 -11.37 10.65 -1.90
C VAL A 290 -12.33 9.61 -2.48
N CYS A 291 -13.18 8.98 -1.65
CA CYS A 291 -14.22 8.06 -2.11
C CYS A 291 -15.21 8.74 -3.05
N PHE A 292 -15.67 9.97 -2.75
CA PHE A 292 -16.55 10.72 -3.65
C PHE A 292 -15.88 11.08 -4.97
N VAL A 293 -14.62 11.54 -4.93
CA VAL A 293 -13.86 11.84 -6.14
C VAL A 293 -13.66 10.59 -6.99
N PHE A 294 -13.29 9.47 -6.37
CA PHE A 294 -13.09 8.20 -7.05
C PHE A 294 -14.40 7.69 -7.67
N ALA A 295 -15.52 7.73 -6.94
CA ALA A 295 -16.83 7.34 -7.45
C ALA A 295 -17.27 8.21 -8.63
N PHE A 296 -17.04 9.52 -8.57
CA PHE A 296 -17.30 10.44 -9.67
C PHE A 296 -16.43 10.10 -10.89
N MET A 297 -15.12 9.91 -10.72
CA MET A 297 -14.21 9.54 -11.81
C MET A 297 -14.57 8.19 -12.43
N ALA A 298 -14.96 7.20 -11.61
CA ALA A 298 -15.39 5.89 -12.06
C ALA A 298 -16.71 5.95 -12.84
N TYR A 299 -17.66 6.81 -12.44
CA TYR A 299 -18.93 6.98 -13.17
C TYR A 299 -18.72 7.48 -14.60
N PHE A 300 -17.76 8.38 -14.82
CA PHE A 300 -17.39 8.87 -16.15
C PHE A 300 -16.41 7.97 -16.91
N TYR A 301 -15.97 6.86 -16.31
CA TYR A 301 -15.02 5.95 -16.95
C TYR A 301 -15.72 5.08 -18.00
N THR A 302 -15.29 5.23 -19.26
CA THR A 302 -15.76 4.37 -20.35
C THR A 302 -14.96 3.08 -20.38
N TYR A 303 -15.62 1.93 -20.20
CA TYR A 303 -14.97 0.62 -20.31
C TYR A 303 -14.45 0.37 -21.74
N ILE A 304 -13.21 -0.06 -21.87
CA ILE A 304 -12.59 -0.37 -23.16
C ILE A 304 -12.23 -1.84 -23.18
N ASP A 305 -12.63 -2.53 -24.25
CA ASP A 305 -12.27 -3.93 -24.46
C ASP A 305 -10.99 -3.99 -25.32
N PRO A 306 -9.82 -4.28 -24.75
CA PRO A 306 -8.55 -4.24 -25.49
C PRO A 306 -8.52 -5.29 -26.60
N THR A 307 -9.23 -6.42 -26.44
CA THR A 307 -9.21 -7.52 -27.41
C THR A 307 -9.88 -7.14 -28.73
N LYS A 308 -10.97 -6.37 -28.67
CA LYS A 308 -11.69 -5.89 -29.86
C LYS A 308 -10.85 -4.89 -30.65
N ILE A 309 -10.19 -3.96 -29.96
CA ILE A 309 -9.33 -2.96 -30.60
C ILE A 309 -8.12 -3.64 -31.25
N GLU A 310 -7.46 -4.57 -30.55
CA GLU A 310 -6.34 -5.33 -31.11
C GLU A 310 -6.78 -6.14 -32.35
N ALA A 311 -7.97 -6.75 -32.32
CA ALA A 311 -8.53 -7.48 -33.46
C ALA A 311 -8.85 -6.58 -34.66
N GLU A 312 -9.43 -5.39 -34.44
CA GLU A 312 -9.71 -4.42 -35.51
C GLU A 312 -8.44 -3.98 -36.24
N PHE A 313 -7.36 -3.71 -35.50
CA PHE A 313 -6.08 -3.34 -36.10
C PHE A 313 -5.41 -4.54 -36.79
N ALA A 314 -5.54 -5.76 -36.24
CA ALA A 314 -5.05 -6.97 -36.87
C ALA A 314 -5.75 -7.28 -38.20
N GLN A 315 -7.03 -6.91 -38.36
CA GLN A 315 -7.76 -7.03 -39.63
C GLN A 315 -7.39 -5.93 -40.64
N LYS A 316 -7.06 -4.72 -40.18
CA LYS A 316 -6.66 -3.60 -41.05
C LYS A 316 -5.26 -3.76 -41.65
N GLU A 317 -4.32 -4.38 -40.94
CA GLU A 317 -2.95 -4.62 -41.45
C GLU A 317 -2.87 -5.40 -42.79
N PRO A 318 -3.57 -6.54 -42.99
CA PRO A 318 -3.55 -7.25 -44.26
C PRO A 318 -4.27 -6.48 -45.38
N GLU A 319 -5.33 -5.72 -45.08
CA GLU A 319 -6.00 -4.86 -46.07
C GLU A 319 -5.12 -3.70 -46.52
N GLU A 320 -4.43 -3.00 -45.61
CA GLU A 320 -3.50 -1.92 -45.96
C GLU A 320 -2.31 -2.46 -46.75
N LYS A 321 -1.71 -3.59 -46.33
CA LYS A 321 -0.64 -4.23 -47.12
C LYS A 321 -1.11 -4.68 -48.50
N GLY A 322 -2.36 -5.13 -48.62
CA GLY A 322 -3.00 -5.44 -49.90
C GLY A 322 -3.12 -4.20 -50.78
N LYS A 323 -3.69 -3.11 -50.24
CA LYS A 323 -3.86 -1.82 -50.94
C LYS A 323 -2.52 -1.23 -51.37
N THR A 324 -1.51 -1.21 -50.51
CA THR A 324 -0.17 -0.68 -50.85
C THR A 324 0.49 -1.52 -51.95
N LYS A 325 0.38 -2.86 -51.90
CA LYS A 325 0.87 -3.73 -52.99
C LYS A 325 0.12 -3.49 -54.30
N SER A 326 -1.20 -3.32 -54.27
CA SER A 326 -2.00 -2.99 -55.45
C SER A 326 -1.59 -1.63 -56.04
N LEU A 327 -1.39 -0.61 -55.21
CA LEU A 327 -0.90 0.71 -55.61
C LEU A 327 0.52 0.66 -56.20
N GLU A 328 1.43 -0.14 -55.63
CA GLU A 328 2.77 -0.35 -56.17
C GLU A 328 2.76 -1.14 -57.49
N MET A 329 1.84 -2.10 -57.65
CA MET A 329 1.66 -2.83 -58.91
C MET A 329 1.10 -1.95 -60.02
N VAL A 330 0.11 -1.10 -59.72
CA VAL A 330 -0.41 -0.10 -60.66
C VAL A 330 0.70 0.88 -61.07
N LYS A 331 1.50 1.37 -60.12
CA LYS A 331 2.63 2.27 -60.40
C LYS A 331 3.77 1.62 -61.20
N LYS A 332 3.89 0.28 -61.17
CA LYS A 332 4.87 -0.48 -61.97
C LYS A 332 4.33 -0.89 -63.35
N MET A 333 3.03 -0.81 -63.58
CA MET A 333 2.39 -1.13 -64.87
C MET A 333 2.47 0.03 -65.87
N ASP A 334 2.80 1.24 -65.42
CA ASP A 334 3.02 2.42 -66.27
C ASP A 334 4.52 2.63 -66.58
N PRO A 335 5.12 1.77 -67.42
CA PRO A 335 6.00 2.30 -68.45
C PRO A 335 5.83 1.59 -69.80
N VAL A 336 5.64 2.41 -70.85
CA VAL A 336 5.80 2.12 -72.30
C VAL A 336 4.55 1.59 -73.04
N ASP A 337 3.83 2.52 -73.66
CA ASP A 337 3.29 2.38 -75.02
C ASP A 337 3.31 3.76 -75.72
N ARG A 338 4.46 4.08 -76.31
CA ARG A 338 4.61 4.93 -77.50
C ARG A 338 5.73 4.31 -78.32
N LEU A 339 5.59 4.42 -79.65
CA LEU A 339 6.36 3.82 -80.75
C LEU A 339 5.65 2.57 -81.30
N ASP A 340 5.32 2.41 -82.58
CA ASP A 340 5.41 3.20 -83.81
C ASP A 340 4.52 2.49 -84.84
N ASP A 341 3.96 3.19 -85.83
CA ASP A 341 3.88 2.70 -87.22
C ASP A 341 3.25 3.76 -88.13
N ASP A 342 4.01 4.28 -89.10
CA ASP A 342 3.57 4.17 -90.49
C ASP A 342 4.76 4.33 -91.45
N SER A 343 4.90 3.33 -92.31
CA SER A 343 6.00 3.08 -93.23
C SER A 343 5.93 3.87 -94.55
N SER A 344 7.12 4.08 -95.10
CA SER A 344 7.52 4.75 -96.36
C SER A 344 6.87 4.29 -97.67
N SER A 345 6.71 5.22 -98.63
CA SER A 345 7.28 5.10 -99.99
C SER A 345 7.17 6.42 -100.80
N SER A 346 7.98 6.53 -101.84
CA SER A 346 8.56 7.73 -102.46
C SER A 346 7.85 8.27 -103.73
N SER A 347 8.21 9.53 -104.04
CA SER A 347 8.44 10.14 -105.38
C SER A 347 7.36 11.05 -106.01
N SER A 348 7.80 12.31 -106.18
CA SER A 348 7.69 13.22 -107.33
C SER A 348 6.36 13.87 -107.74
N SER A 349 6.47 15.21 -107.83
CA SER A 349 6.00 16.11 -108.91
C SER A 349 4.94 17.17 -108.55
N ASP A 350 5.37 18.41 -108.84
CA ASP A 350 4.60 19.55 -109.37
C ASP A 350 3.98 20.61 -108.43
N ASN A 351 4.71 21.73 -108.42
CA ASN A 351 4.29 23.08 -108.83
C ASN A 351 3.41 23.99 -107.94
N GLU A 352 3.88 25.25 -107.93
CA GLU A 352 3.11 26.52 -107.92
C GLU A 352 2.33 26.86 -106.64
N GLU A 353 2.20 28.09 -106.16
CA GLU A 353 2.73 29.41 -106.48
C GLU A 353 2.30 30.31 -105.29
N LYS A 354 3.06 31.39 -105.07
CA LYS A 354 2.59 32.71 -104.57
C LYS A 354 2.00 32.89 -103.16
N MET A 355 2.81 33.64 -102.41
CA MET A 355 2.54 34.97 -101.83
C MET A 355 2.13 35.04 -100.36
#